data_AF-A0A0C9U6W1-F1
#
_entry.id   AF-A0A0C9U6W1-F1
#
_cell.length_a   1.000
_cell.length_b   1.000
_cell.length_c   1.000
_cell.angle_alpha   90.00
_cell.angle_beta   90.00
_cell.angle_gamma   90.00
#
_symmetry.space_group_name_H-M   'P 1'
#
loop_
_entity.id
_entity.type
_entity.pdbx_description
1 polymer ?
#
loop_
_entity_poly.entity_id
_entity_poly.type
_entity_poly.pdbx_seq_one_letter_code
_entity_poly.pdbx_strand_id
1 'polypeptide(L)'
;RRDANQRAAHLIILVSNPRTANRMIRDGIRVHQTLLWCRKLLKEPMRCLKCHKIGAGHFASQCPDTEEKCGTCGSNHRTKDCPVSDKDNRYCVNCKTRGHAAWDRGCPTFMALYDKFATKVPDNQYRYYP
;
A
#
# COMPACT_ATOMS: atom_id res chain seq x y z
N ARG A 1 0.36 9.60 6.23
CA ARG A 1 0.07 10.74 7.13
C ARG A 1 -1.35 10.55 7.62
N ARG A 2 -1.61 10.68 8.93
CA ARG A 2 -2.99 10.58 9.42
C ARG A 2 -3.74 11.83 9.00
N ASP A 3 -4.99 11.67 8.59
CA ASP A 3 -5.89 12.80 8.43
C ASP A 3 -6.22 13.36 9.83
N ALA A 4 -6.43 14.67 9.95
CA ALA A 4 -6.76 15.30 11.23
C ALA A 4 -8.02 14.68 11.86
N ASN A 5 -8.96 14.22 11.02
CA ASN A 5 -10.21 13.61 11.43
C ASN A 5 -10.17 12.07 11.37
N GLN A 6 -8.99 11.45 11.25
CA GLN A 6 -8.87 10.00 11.21
C GLN A 6 -9.21 9.37 12.57
N ARG A 7 -10.34 8.64 12.62
CA ARG A 7 -10.83 7.96 13.83
C ARG A 7 -10.59 6.44 13.86
N ALA A 8 -10.12 5.87 12.75
CA ALA A 8 -9.88 4.44 12.61
C ALA A 8 -8.51 4.17 11.98
N ALA A 9 -7.95 2.99 12.24
CA ALA A 9 -6.72 2.51 11.63
C ALA A 9 -6.90 1.06 11.15
N HIS A 10 -5.99 0.60 10.30
CA HIS A 10 -5.94 -0.79 9.87
C HIS A 10 -5.00 -1.58 10.78
N LEU A 11 -5.39 -2.81 11.08
CA LEU A 11 -4.58 -3.80 11.79
C LEU A 11 -4.22 -4.92 10.83
N ILE A 12 -2.94 -5.30 10.81
CA ILE A 12 -2.47 -6.53 10.14
C ILE A 12 -2.18 -7.54 11.26
N ILE A 13 -2.83 -8.70 11.19
CA ILE A 13 -2.69 -9.77 12.17
C ILE A 13 -1.93 -10.91 11.51
N LEU A 14 -0.79 -11.28 12.10
CA LEU A 14 -0.11 -12.52 11.74
C LEU A 14 -0.63 -13.65 12.63
N VAL A 15 -1.00 -14.76 12.00
CA VAL A 15 -1.42 -15.99 12.68
C VAL A 15 -0.59 -17.16 12.17
N SER A 16 -0.43 -18.19 13.00
CA SER A 16 0.47 -19.32 12.71
C SER A 16 -0.09 -20.34 11.73
N ASN A 17 -1.39 -20.29 11.40
CA ASN A 17 -2.03 -21.30 10.56
C ASN A 17 -3.22 -20.74 9.74
N PRO A 18 -3.49 -21.31 8.56
CA PRO A 18 -4.56 -20.84 7.66
C PRO A 18 -5.96 -21.07 8.23
N ARG A 19 -6.17 -22.10 9.06
CA ARG A 19 -7.48 -22.37 9.69
C ARG A 19 -7.93 -21.20 10.56
N THR A 20 -7.05 -20.67 11.41
CA THR A 20 -7.32 -19.49 12.23
C THR A 20 -7.55 -18.25 11.37
N ALA A 21 -6.72 -18.03 10.35
CA ALA A 21 -6.89 -16.90 9.43
C ALA A 21 -8.26 -16.94 8.73
N ASN A 22 -8.65 -18.11 8.23
CA ASN A 22 -9.91 -18.31 7.52
C ASN A 22 -11.12 -18.14 8.44
N ARG A 23 -11.02 -18.57 9.71
CA ARG A 23 -12.04 -18.29 10.73
C ARG A 23 -12.19 -16.80 10.98
N MET A 24 -11.10 -16.05 11.09
CA MET A 24 -11.15 -14.59 11.25
C MET A 24 -11.77 -13.91 10.02
N ILE A 25 -11.46 -14.35 8.81
CA ILE A 25 -12.04 -13.81 7.56
C ILE A 25 -13.54 -14.12 7.43
N ARG A 26 -13.97 -15.29 7.90
CA ARG A 26 -15.37 -15.74 7.84
C ARG A 26 -16.24 -15.13 8.94
N ASP A 27 -15.76 -15.18 10.18
CA ASP A 27 -16.55 -14.87 11.38
C ASP A 27 -16.25 -13.47 11.94
N GLY A 28 -15.20 -12.81 11.43
CA GLY A 28 -14.67 -11.57 12.00
C GLY A 28 -13.92 -11.78 13.32
N ILE A 29 -13.50 -10.68 13.93
CA ILE A 29 -12.90 -10.65 15.27
C ILE A 29 -13.61 -9.61 16.12
N ARG A 30 -13.72 -9.85 17.43
CA ARG A 30 -14.33 -8.90 18.37
C ARG A 30 -13.24 -8.20 19.18
N VAL A 31 -13.18 -6.87 19.07
CA VAL A 31 -12.21 -6.02 19.79
C VAL A 31 -13.00 -4.91 20.50
N HIS A 32 -12.84 -4.79 21.83
CA HIS A 32 -13.61 -3.84 22.66
C HIS A 32 -15.11 -3.79 22.29
N GLN A 33 -15.78 -4.96 22.32
CA GLN A 33 -17.19 -5.13 21.98
C GLN A 33 -17.60 -4.78 20.53
N THR A 34 -16.66 -4.41 19.68
CA THR A 34 -16.89 -4.11 18.26
C THR A 34 -16.53 -5.32 17.40
N LEU A 35 -17.44 -5.75 16.51
CA LEU A 35 -17.14 -6.78 15.51
C LEU A 35 -16.42 -6.14 14.31
N LEU A 36 -15.20 -6.60 14.04
CA LEU A 36 -14.37 -6.16 12.93
C LEU A 36 -14.29 -7.27 11.87
N TRP A 37 -14.62 -6.92 10.64
CA TRP A 37 -14.52 -7.83 9.51
C TRP A 37 -13.07 -7.91 9.00
N CYS A 38 -12.50 -9.11 9.05
CA CYS A 38 -11.18 -9.36 8.50
C CYS A 38 -11.24 -9.68 7.01
N ARG A 39 -10.15 -9.36 6.32
CA ARG A 39 -9.93 -9.76 4.93
C ARG A 39 -8.52 -10.30 4.78
N LYS A 40 -8.34 -11.18 3.79
CA LYS A 40 -7.03 -11.65 3.37
C LYS A 40 -6.14 -10.45 3.00
N LEU A 41 -4.90 -10.47 3.47
CA LEU A 41 -3.90 -9.50 3.02
C LEU A 41 -3.40 -9.93 1.64
N LEU A 42 -3.87 -9.25 0.60
CA LEU A 42 -3.49 -9.54 -0.78
C LEU A 42 -2.07 -9.07 -1.06
N LYS A 43 -1.32 -9.85 -1.84
CA LYS A 43 0.01 -9.45 -2.31
C LYS A 43 -0.14 -8.31 -3.33
N GLU A 44 0.75 -7.33 -3.26
CA GLU A 44 0.77 -6.15 -4.12
C GLU A 44 2.10 -6.06 -4.88
N PRO A 45 2.15 -5.38 -6.05
CA PRO A 45 3.41 -5.16 -6.75
C PRO A 45 4.37 -4.35 -5.87
N MET A 46 5.63 -4.76 -5.86
CA MET A 46 6.67 -4.11 -5.08
C MET A 46 6.87 -2.66 -5.50
N ARG A 47 7.07 -1.78 -4.52
CA ARG A 47 7.44 -0.38 -4.71
C ARG A 47 8.76 -0.09 -4.04
N CYS A 48 9.71 0.47 -4.79
CA CYS A 48 10.97 0.93 -4.22
C CYS A 48 10.72 2.11 -3.28
N LEU A 49 11.25 2.06 -2.05
CA LEU A 49 11.07 3.15 -1.08
C LEU A 49 12.00 4.35 -1.29
N LYS A 50 12.97 4.26 -2.21
CA LYS A 50 13.86 5.38 -2.57
C LYS A 50 13.31 6.20 -3.74
N CYS A 51 12.91 5.55 -4.83
CA CYS A 51 12.41 6.23 -6.04
C CYS A 51 10.88 6.20 -6.19
N HIS A 52 10.18 5.44 -5.35
CA HIS A 52 8.71 5.24 -5.38
C HIS A 52 8.12 4.64 -6.67
N LYS A 53 8.96 4.14 -7.58
CA LYS A 53 8.52 3.41 -8.78
C LYS A 53 7.95 2.04 -8.38
N ILE A 54 6.80 1.70 -8.96
CA ILE A 54 6.12 0.41 -8.76
C ILE A 54 6.58 -0.56 -9.86
N GLY A 55 6.88 -1.80 -9.50
CA GLY A 55 7.24 -2.85 -10.46
C GLY A 55 8.62 -2.68 -11.12
N ALA A 56 9.49 -1.83 -10.56
CA ALA A 56 10.81 -1.54 -11.12
C ALA A 56 11.89 -2.60 -10.84
N GLY A 57 11.53 -3.71 -10.18
CA GLY A 57 12.41 -4.85 -9.96
C GLY A 57 13.56 -4.64 -8.97
N HIS A 58 13.52 -3.58 -8.14
CA HIS A 58 14.58 -3.30 -7.17
C HIS A 58 14.03 -2.79 -5.84
N PHE A 59 14.79 -3.03 -4.79
CA PHE A 59 14.58 -2.46 -3.45
C PHE A 59 15.32 -1.13 -3.30
N ALA A 60 15.01 -0.39 -2.23
CA ALA A 60 15.68 0.88 -1.93
C ALA A 60 17.21 0.75 -1.81
N SER A 61 17.71 -0.37 -1.29
CA SER A 61 19.15 -0.68 -1.15
C SER A 61 19.87 -0.89 -2.48
N GLN A 62 19.14 -1.25 -3.54
CA GLN A 62 19.66 -1.52 -4.89
C GLN A 62 19.13 -0.50 -5.90
N CYS A 63 18.62 0.64 -5.41
CA CYS A 63 18.02 1.64 -6.27
C CYS A 63 19.12 2.41 -7.01
N PRO A 64 19.06 2.50 -8.35
CA PRO A 64 20.09 3.17 -9.15
C PRO A 64 20.04 4.70 -9.04
N ASP A 65 18.90 5.25 -8.60
CA ASP A 65 18.76 6.70 -8.41
C ASP A 65 19.69 7.13 -7.26
N THR A 66 20.48 8.18 -7.47
CA THR A 66 21.39 8.73 -6.45
C THR A 66 20.61 9.37 -5.30
N GLU A 67 19.64 10.21 -5.66
CA GLU A 67 18.80 10.97 -4.74
C GLU A 67 17.55 10.18 -4.28
N GLU A 68 17.12 10.40 -3.04
CA GLU A 68 15.83 9.92 -2.55
C GLU A 68 14.70 10.83 -3.03
N LYS A 69 13.64 10.23 -3.56
CA LYS A 69 12.42 10.94 -3.99
C LYS A 69 11.40 10.93 -2.87
N CYS A 70 10.67 12.02 -2.73
CA CYS A 70 9.54 12.10 -1.82
C CYS A 70 8.33 11.34 -2.39
N GLY A 71 7.77 10.43 -1.61
CA GLY A 71 6.57 9.68 -2.00
C GLY A 71 5.28 10.50 -1.99
N THR A 72 5.32 11.74 -1.46
CA THR A 72 4.17 12.65 -1.40
C THR A 72 4.17 13.68 -2.53
N CYS A 73 5.30 14.33 -2.79
CA CYS A 73 5.41 15.41 -3.79
C CYS A 73 6.42 15.15 -4.92
N GLY A 74 7.16 14.05 -4.89
CA GLY A 74 8.12 13.68 -5.94
C GLY A 74 9.46 14.46 -5.94
N SER A 75 9.64 15.44 -5.06
CA SER A 75 10.89 16.22 -4.92
C SER A 75 12.03 15.42 -4.27
N ASN A 76 13.26 15.95 -4.33
CA ASN A 76 14.46 15.30 -3.80
C ASN A 76 14.62 15.52 -2.28
N HIS A 77 13.83 14.81 -1.49
CA HIS A 77 13.98 14.74 -0.04
C HIS A 77 13.23 13.53 0.51
N ARG A 78 13.52 13.17 1.75
CA ARG A 78 12.81 12.12 2.47
C ARG A 78 11.33 12.47 2.63
N THR A 79 10.47 11.46 2.51
CA THR A 79 9.01 11.64 2.66
C THR A 79 8.62 12.20 4.04
N LYS A 80 9.38 11.87 5.08
CA LYS A 80 9.14 12.37 6.45
C LYS A 80 9.37 13.89 6.59
N ASP A 81 10.24 14.46 5.76
CA ASP A 81 10.64 15.87 5.78
C ASP A 81 9.81 16.70 4.78
N CYS A 82 8.73 16.12 4.24
CA CYS A 82 7.91 16.77 3.23
C CYS A 82 7.02 17.88 3.83
N PRO A 83 7.13 19.14 3.35
CA PRO A 83 6.27 20.23 3.82
C PRO A 83 4.84 20.11 3.27
N VAL A 84 4.64 19.39 2.16
CA VAL A 84 3.33 19.26 1.50
C VAL A 84 2.35 18.47 2.37
N SER A 85 1.24 19.10 2.74
CA SER A 85 0.13 18.51 3.49
C SER A 85 -1.16 18.47 2.66
N ASP A 86 -1.37 19.49 1.83
CA ASP A 86 -2.52 19.64 0.94
C ASP A 86 -2.51 18.55 -0.15
N LYS A 87 -3.69 18.30 -0.74
CA LYS A 87 -3.87 17.23 -1.72
C LYS A 87 -3.41 17.66 -3.12
N ASP A 88 -3.59 18.93 -3.47
CA ASP A 88 -3.35 19.46 -4.82
C ASP A 88 -1.86 19.54 -5.16
N ASN A 89 -1.00 19.76 -4.16
CA ASN A 89 0.45 19.73 -4.30
C ASN A 89 1.06 18.32 -4.17
N ARG A 90 0.26 17.28 -3.93
CA ARG A 90 0.75 15.91 -4.01
C ARG A 90 1.01 15.55 -5.46
N TYR A 91 2.05 14.77 -5.69
CA TYR A 91 2.45 14.33 -7.01
C TYR A 91 2.85 12.86 -6.97
N CYS A 92 2.42 12.13 -8.00
CA CYS A 92 2.72 10.71 -8.14
C CYS A 92 3.77 10.49 -9.23
N VAL A 93 4.91 9.92 -8.83
CA VAL A 93 6.02 9.61 -9.76
C VAL A 93 5.68 8.55 -10.81
N ASN A 94 4.63 7.75 -10.60
CA ASN A 94 4.26 6.63 -11.46
C ASN A 94 3.33 7.05 -12.60
N CYS A 95 2.29 7.83 -12.32
CA CYS A 95 1.36 8.35 -13.34
C CYS A 95 1.69 9.78 -13.79
N LYS A 96 2.63 10.45 -13.11
CA LYS A 96 3.09 11.82 -13.39
C LYS A 96 1.99 12.89 -13.28
N THR A 97 0.98 12.66 -12.43
CA THR A 97 -0.10 13.63 -12.18
C THR A 97 -0.03 14.20 -10.77
N ARG A 98 -0.62 15.39 -10.61
CA ARG A 98 -0.89 16.01 -9.30
C ARG A 98 -2.22 15.51 -8.70
N GLY A 99 -2.49 15.86 -7.44
CA GLY A 99 -3.72 15.55 -6.73
C GLY A 99 -3.69 14.24 -5.92
N HIS A 100 -2.62 13.46 -6.02
CA HIS A 100 -2.39 12.29 -5.17
C HIS A 100 -0.89 11.95 -5.05
N ALA A 101 -0.57 11.17 -4.02
CA ALA A 101 0.80 10.76 -3.71
C ALA A 101 1.15 9.40 -4.35
N ALA A 102 2.43 9.06 -4.43
CA ALA A 102 2.90 7.78 -4.99
C ALA A 102 2.54 6.53 -4.13
N TRP A 103 1.95 6.72 -2.94
CA TRP A 103 1.38 5.65 -2.10
C TRP A 103 -0.14 5.53 -2.23
N ASP A 104 -0.78 6.36 -3.04
CA ASP A 104 -2.24 6.32 -3.21
C ASP A 104 -2.66 5.06 -3.97
N ARG A 105 -3.65 4.34 -3.41
CA ARG A 105 -4.20 3.11 -4.02
C ARG A 105 -5.18 3.41 -5.16
N GLY A 106 -5.67 4.64 -5.28
CA GLY A 106 -6.47 5.10 -6.42
C GLY A 106 -5.65 5.54 -7.63
N CYS A 107 -4.32 5.40 -7.60
CA CYS A 107 -3.47 5.72 -8.74
C CYS A 107 -3.77 4.76 -9.93
N PRO A 108 -4.07 5.27 -11.14
CA PRO A 108 -4.41 4.42 -12.29
C PRO A 108 -3.24 3.51 -12.69
N THR A 109 -2.00 3.99 -12.60
CA THR A 109 -0.81 3.17 -12.84
C THR A 109 -0.67 2.06 -11.81
N PHE A 110 -0.98 2.32 -10.53
CA PHE A 110 -0.96 1.29 -9.51
C PHE A 110 -2.03 0.22 -9.78
N MET A 111 -3.27 0.62 -10.06
CA MET A 111 -4.36 -0.32 -10.36
C MET A 111 -4.02 -1.21 -11.54
N ALA A 112 -3.55 -0.64 -12.66
CA ALA A 112 -3.16 -1.41 -13.84
C ALA A 112 -2.00 -2.40 -13.57
N LEU A 113 -1.02 -2.01 -12.75
CA LEU A 113 0.08 -2.91 -12.36
C LEU A 113 -0.37 -3.98 -11.35
N TYR A 114 -1.29 -3.63 -10.46
CA TYR A 114 -1.89 -4.56 -9.51
C TYR A 114 -2.68 -5.65 -10.23
N ASP A 115 -3.53 -5.29 -11.19
CA ASP A 115 -4.35 -6.26 -11.95
C ASP A 115 -3.45 -7.25 -12.71
N LYS A 116 -2.41 -6.74 -13.38
CA LYS A 116 -1.40 -7.57 -14.05
C LYS A 116 -0.61 -8.46 -13.10
N PHE A 117 -0.41 -8.02 -11.86
CA PHE A 117 0.27 -8.80 -10.84
C PHE A 117 -0.65 -9.88 -10.26
N ALA A 118 -1.91 -9.53 -9.97
CA ALA A 118 -2.89 -10.43 -9.37
C ALA A 118 -3.20 -11.64 -10.26
N THR A 119 -3.17 -11.48 -11.59
CA THR A 119 -3.32 -12.61 -12.53
C THR A 119 -2.20 -13.64 -12.39
N LYS A 120 -1.00 -13.22 -11.96
CA LYS A 120 0.18 -14.08 -11.76
C LYS A 120 0.32 -14.61 -10.34
N VAL A 121 -0.54 -14.20 -9.43
CA VAL A 121 -0.53 -14.63 -8.02
C VAL A 121 -1.86 -15.35 -7.74
N PRO A 122 -1.93 -16.67 -7.96
CA PRO A 122 -3.16 -17.44 -7.75
C PRO A 122 -3.76 -17.24 -6.36
N ASP A 123 -2.91 -17.08 -5.34
CA ASP A 123 -3.34 -16.86 -3.96
C ASP A 123 -4.22 -15.61 -3.78
N ASN A 124 -4.04 -14.57 -4.61
CA ASN A 124 -4.87 -13.37 -4.56
C ASN A 124 -6.30 -13.60 -5.09
N GLN A 125 -6.54 -14.68 -5.84
CA GLN A 125 -7.85 -14.98 -6.45
C GLN A 125 -8.81 -15.65 -5.45
N TYR A 126 -8.29 -16.15 -4.32
CA TYR A 126 -9.07 -16.84 -3.31
C TYR A 126 -9.35 -15.96 -2.10
N ARG A 127 -10.59 -16.01 -1.61
CA ARG A 127 -11.01 -15.33 -0.38
C ARG A 127 -10.26 -15.84 0.86
N TYR A 128 -9.97 -17.13 0.88
CA TYR A 128 -9.35 -17.84 2.00
C TYR A 128 -7.88 -18.19 1.69
N TYR A 129 -7.10 -18.43 2.73
CA TYR A 129 -5.79 -19.07 2.59
C TYR A 129 -5.98 -20.57 2.32
N PRO A 130 -5.18 -21.19 1.44
CA PRO A 130 -5.22 -22.63 1.20
C PRO A 130 -4.88 -23.44 2.46
#